data_AF-A0A942KV30-F1
#
_entry.id   AF-A0A942KV30-F1
#
_cell.length_a   1.000
_cell.length_b   1.000
_cell.length_c   1.000
_cell.angle_alpha   90.00
_cell.angle_beta   90.00
_cell.angle_gamma   90.00
#
_symmetry.space_group_name_H-M   'P 1'
#
loop_
_entity.id
_entity.type
_entity.pdbx_description
1 polymer ?
#
loop_
_entity_poly.entity_id
_entity_poly.type
_entity_poly.pdbx_seq_one_letter_code
_entity_poly.pdbx_strand_id
1 'polypeptide(L)' 'MEVTINKNELYSLIKEAVREVLYEERLEFLLKGISFVSEEEMKDIANLYGKPSTKKEAYSETIEI' A
#
# COMPACT_ATOMS: atom_id res chain seq x y z
N MET A 1 -14.04 4.22 -34.45
CA MET A 1 -13.78 5.12 -33.32
C MET A 1 -12.29 5.37 -33.32
N GLU A 2 -11.86 6.55 -33.72
CA GLU A 2 -10.44 6.90 -33.85
C GLU A 2 -10.03 7.64 -32.57
N VAL A 3 -9.18 7.01 -31.76
CA VAL A 3 -8.70 7.61 -30.51
C VAL A 3 -7.56 8.55 -30.87
N THR A 4 -7.87 9.85 -30.90
CA THR A 4 -6.88 10.90 -31.10
C THR A 4 -6.35 11.33 -29.74
N ILE A 5 -5.17 10.81 -29.38
CA ILE A 5 -4.47 11.19 -28.14
C ILE A 5 -3.21 11.97 -28.49
N ASN A 6 -2.93 13.03 -27.74
CA ASN A 6 -1.69 13.78 -27.93
C ASN A 6 -0.53 13.10 -27.17
N LYS A 7 0.71 13.41 -27.57
CA LYS A 7 1.92 12.80 -26.99
C LYS A 7 2.07 13.04 -25.48
N ASN A 8 1.69 14.21 -24.99
CA ASN A 8 1.84 14.56 -23.58
C ASN A 8 0.83 13.81 -22.70
N GLU A 9 -0.38 13.63 -23.21
CA GLU A 9 -1.44 12.86 -22.58
C GLU A 9 -1.08 11.37 -22.52
N LEU A 10 -0.58 10.81 -23.62
CA LEU A 10 -0.07 9.44 -23.64
C LEU A 10 1.09 9.25 -22.64
N TYR A 11 2.04 10.17 -22.60
CA TYR A 11 3.15 10.11 -21.65
C TYR A 11 2.66 10.15 -20.20
N SER A 12 1.68 11.00 -19.91
CA SER A 12 1.12 11.14 -18.56
C SER A 12 0.39 9.87 -18.12
N LEU A 13 -0.41 9.27 -19.00
CA LEU A 13 -1.09 8.01 -18.74
C LEU A 13 -0.09 6.87 -18.45
N ILE A 14 0.94 6.74 -19.29
CA ILE A 14 1.98 5.72 -19.07
C ILE A 14 2.71 5.97 -17.75
N LYS A 15 3.04 7.24 -17.45
CA LYS A 15 3.76 7.60 -16.23
C LYS A 15 2.96 7.27 -14.97
N GLU A 16 1.66 7.53 -14.98
CA GLU A 16 0.81 7.21 -13.83
C GLU A 16 0.62 5.70 -13.69
N ALA A 17 0.37 4.97 -14.77
CA ALA A 17 0.29 3.51 -14.72
C ALA A 17 1.57 2.86 -14.15
N VAL A 18 2.76 3.34 -14.57
CA VAL A 18 4.03 2.85 -14.03
C VAL A 18 4.19 3.24 -12.55
N ARG A 19 3.76 4.43 -12.15
CA ARG A 19 3.83 4.90 -10.77
C ARG A 19 2.97 4.06 -9.84
N GLU A 20 1.75 3.71 -10.26
CA GLU A 20 0.81 2.88 -9.49
C GLU A 20 1.41 1.50 -9.22
N VAL A 21 1.89 0.82 -10.26
CA VAL A 21 2.55 -0.49 -10.11
C VAL A 21 3.75 -0.42 -9.16
N LEU A 22 4.61 0.60 -9.31
CA LEU A 22 5.77 0.77 -8.41
C LEU A 22 5.35 1.03 -6.96
N TYR A 23 4.21 1.70 -6.73
CA TYR A 23 3.69 1.95 -5.40
C TYR A 23 3.17 0.67 -4.76
N GLU A 24 2.43 -0.13 -5.50
CA GLU A 24 1.90 -1.43 -5.06
C GLU A 24 3.03 -2.42 -4.74
N GLU A 25 3.99 -2.60 -5.65
CA GLU A 25 5.14 -3.47 -5.44
C GLU A 25 5.96 -3.06 -4.21
N ARG A 26 6.13 -1.75 -3.99
CA ARG A 26 6.82 -1.23 -2.80
C ARG A 26 6.06 -1.55 -1.53
N LEU A 27 4.72 -1.43 -1.53
CA LEU A 27 3.89 -1.76 -0.38
C LEU A 27 3.96 -3.26 -0.08
N GLU A 28 3.83 -4.11 -1.10
CA GLU A 28 3.94 -5.56 -0.96
C GLU A 28 5.31 -5.96 -0.40
N PHE A 29 6.39 -5.39 -0.94
CA PHE A 29 7.75 -5.63 -0.44
C PHE A 29 7.91 -5.20 1.02
N LEU A 30 7.35 -4.05 1.41
CA LEU A 30 7.36 -3.57 2.79
C LEU A 30 6.64 -4.57 3.71
N LEU A 31 5.45 -5.03 3.32
CA LEU A 31 4.65 -5.98 4.10
C LEU A 31 5.35 -7.33 4.25
N LYS A 32 5.98 -7.84 3.19
CA LYS A 32 6.79 -9.07 3.23
C LYS A 32 8.00 -8.95 4.17
N GLY A 33 8.49 -7.73 4.40
CA GLY A 33 9.59 -7.47 5.33
C GLY A 33 9.17 -7.47 6.81
N ILE A 34 7.87 -7.41 7.11
CA ILE A 34 7.37 -7.41 8.48
C ILE A 34 7.41 -8.85 9.01
N SER A 35 8.17 -9.08 10.08
CA SER A 35 8.20 -10.37 10.75
C SER A 35 6.86 -10.67 11.41
N PHE A 36 6.49 -11.95 11.45
CA PHE A 36 5.36 -12.40 12.25
C PHE A 36 5.56 -12.04 13.71
N VAL A 37 4.50 -11.57 14.37
CA VAL A 37 4.49 -11.22 15.79
C VAL A 37 3.36 -12.00 16.45
N SER A 38 3.68 -12.76 17.50
CA SER A 38 2.69 -13.49 18.29
C SER A 38 1.80 -12.55 19.12
N GLU A 39 0.68 -13.05 19.63
CA GLU A 39 -0.20 -12.24 20.49
C GLU A 39 0.49 -11.79 21.79
N GLU A 40 1.39 -12.60 22.33
CA GLU A 40 2.17 -12.28 23.54
C GLU A 40 3.15 -11.13 23.25
N GLU A 41 3.93 -11.25 22.17
CA GLU A 41 4.85 -10.20 21.74
C GLU A 41 4.11 -8.89 21.40
N MET A 42 2.92 -8.98 20.79
CA MET A 42 2.11 -7.80 20.49
C MET A 42 1.61 -7.10 21.76
N LYS A 43 1.27 -7.86 22.82
CA LYS A 43 0.90 -7.29 24.13
C LYS A 43 2.09 -6.57 24.76
N ASP A 44 3.29 -7.15 24.68
CA ASP A 44 4.50 -6.53 25.22
C ASP A 44 4.85 -5.23 24.48
N ILE A 45 4.73 -5.22 23.14
CA ILE A 45 4.90 -4.02 22.32
C ILE A 45 3.89 -2.93 22.75
N ALA A 46 2.61 -3.30 22.90
CA ALA A 46 1.58 -2.35 23.30
C ALA A 46 1.79 -1.79 24.72
N ASN A 47 2.35 -2.59 25.63
CA ASN A 47 2.72 -2.15 26.97
C ASN A 47 3.91 -1.18 26.95
N LEU A 48 4.90 -1.43 26.10
CA LEU A 48 6.13 -0.63 25.98
C LEU A 48 5.91 0.71 25.25
N TYR A 49 5.17 0.68 24.14
CA TYR A 49 5.03 1.82 23.25
C TYR A 49 3.63 2.47 23.29
N GLY A 50 2.69 1.89 24.04
CA GLY A 50 1.29 2.28 24.07
C GLY A 50 0.51 1.72 22.88
N LYS A 51 -0.81 2.00 22.86
CA LYS A 51 -1.66 1.64 21.72
C LYS A 51 -1.68 2.77 20.70
N PRO A 52 -1.65 2.47 19.39
CA PRO A 52 -1.84 3.50 18.37
C PRO A 52 -3.20 4.20 18.55
N SER A 53 -3.25 5.49 18.22
CA SER A 53 -4.48 6.28 18.25
C SER A 53 -5.54 5.62 17.35
N THR A 54 -6.75 5.42 17.87
CA THR A 54 -7.89 4.82 17.16
C THR A 54 -8.36 5.63 15.94
N LYS A 55 -7.83 6.85 15.71
CA LYS A 55 -8.15 7.65 14.53
C LYS A 55 -7.28 7.29 13.33
N LYS A 56 -7.72 6.22 12.67
CA LYS A 56 -7.91 6.01 11.22
C LYS A 56 -7.78 4.52 11.01
N GLU A 57 -8.90 3.89 10.67
CA GLU A 57 -8.89 2.61 9.98
C GLU A 57 -7.82 2.71 8.87
N ALA A 58 -6.81 1.85 8.92
CA ALA A 58 -5.88 1.73 7.80
C ALA A 58 -6.73 1.42 6.57
N TYR A 59 -6.41 2.02 5.42
CA TYR A 59 -7.11 1.70 4.17
C TYR A 59 -7.00 0.19 3.94
N SER A 60 -8.13 -0.52 4.10
CA SER A 60 -8.23 -1.96 3.93
C SER A 60 -8.96 -2.21 2.62
N GLU A 61 -8.26 -2.82 1.66
CA GLU A 61 -8.86 -3.29 0.43
C GLU A 61 -8.84 -4.82 0.45
N THR A 62 -10.03 -5.42 0.33
CA THR A 62 -10.16 -6.87 0.24
C THR A 62 -9.95 -7.24 -1.22
N ILE A 63 -8.81 -7.86 -1.54
CA ILE A 63 -8.54 -8.39 -2.87
C ILE A 63 -9.19 -9.78 -2.94
N GLU A 64 -10.24 -9.93 -3.76
CA GLU A 64 -10.77 -11.25 -4.13
C GLU A 64 -9.78 -11.94 -5.08
N ILE A 65 -9.35 -13.16 -4.73
CA ILE A 65 -8.52 -14.05 -5.57
C ILE A 65 -9.43 -14.95 -6.40
#